data_AF-A0A3D2AXS8-F1
#
_entry.id   AF-A0A3D2AXS8-F1
#
_cell.length_a   1.000
_cell.length_b   1.000
_cell.length_c   1.000
_cell.angle_alpha   90.00
_cell.angle_beta   90.00
_cell.angle_gamma   90.00
#
_symmetry.space_group_name_H-M   'P 1'
#
loop_
_entity.id
_entity.type
_entity.pdbx_description
1 polymer ?
#
loop_
_entity_poly.entity_id
_entity_poly.type
_entity_poly.pdbx_seq_one_letter_code
_entity_poly.pdbx_strand_id
1 'polypeptide(L)'
;MKHTLLACLLFLSGVVAGLVLTGRLQVTEESSARPAPETVQRSATAVASVSLPDFSDVAAARIPSVINISSQTVERRSTSPFFNDPFFNYFFGNEPNL
;
A
#
# COMPACT_ATOMS: atom_id res chain seq x y z
N MET A 1 40.32 -33.76 -9.33
CA MET A 1 38.94 -34.30 -9.33
C MET A 1 38.41 -34.63 -7.92
N LYS A 2 39.17 -35.31 -7.05
CA LYS A 2 38.73 -35.63 -5.68
C LYS A 2 38.50 -34.39 -4.80
N HIS A 3 39.43 -33.43 -4.84
CA HIS A 3 39.33 -32.20 -4.04
C HIS A 3 38.17 -31.29 -4.50
N THR A 4 37.90 -31.23 -5.81
CA THR A 4 36.76 -30.48 -6.35
C THR A 4 35.42 -31.11 -5.97
N LEU A 5 35.36 -32.45 -5.88
CA LEU A 5 34.16 -33.17 -5.43
C LEU A 5 33.91 -32.93 -3.94
N LEU A 6 34.95 -32.96 -3.11
CA LEU A 6 34.86 -32.64 -1.68
C LEU A 6 34.40 -31.19 -1.46
N ALA A 7 34.96 -30.23 -2.21
CA ALA A 7 34.55 -28.83 -2.14
C ALA A 7 33.09 -28.62 -2.55
N CYS A 8 32.64 -29.29 -3.61
CA CYS A 8 31.26 -29.22 -4.07
C CYS A 8 30.29 -29.82 -3.04
N LEU A 9 30.67 -30.92 -2.40
CA LEU A 9 29.88 -31.57 -1.35
C LEU A 9 29.77 -30.71 -0.08
N LEU A 10 30.86 -30.06 0.34
CA LEU A 10 30.83 -29.12 1.47
C LEU A 10 29.96 -27.90 1.16
N PHE A 11 30.04 -27.38 -0.07
CA PHE A 11 29.22 -26.24 -0.50
C PHE A 11 27.73 -26.60 -0.49
N LEU A 12 27.35 -27.74 -1.10
CA LEU A 12 25.95 -28.20 -1.09
C LEU A 12 25.44 -28.43 0.33
N SER A 13 26.25 -29.05 1.19
CA SER A 13 25.90 -29.27 2.59
C SER A 13 25.63 -27.95 3.33
N GLY A 14 26.49 -26.94 3.13
CA GLY A 14 26.30 -25.61 3.72
C GLY A 14 25.03 -24.92 3.24
N VAL A 15 24.73 -24.99 1.94
CA VAL A 15 23.49 -24.43 1.36
C VAL A 15 22.25 -25.09 1.97
N VAL A 16 22.23 -26.43 2.04
CA VAL A 16 21.12 -27.18 2.63
C VAL A 16 20.96 -26.86 4.11
N ALA A 17 22.07 -26.83 4.87
CA ALA A 17 22.05 -26.49 6.29
C ALA A 17 21.54 -25.07 6.54
N GLY A 18 21.96 -24.09 5.73
CA GLY A 18 21.49 -22.71 5.81
C GLY A 18 19.98 -22.57 5.51
N LEU A 19 19.48 -23.30 4.52
CA LEU A 19 18.05 -23.31 4.17
C LEU A 19 17.20 -23.91 5.30
N VAL A 20 17.64 -25.04 5.88
CA VAL A 20 16.97 -25.68 7.02
C VAL A 20 16.98 -24.78 8.23
N LEU A 21 18.12 -24.15 8.55
CA LEU A 21 18.23 -23.24 9.69
C LEU A 21 17.30 -22.03 9.52
N THR A 22 17.30 -21.40 8.35
CA THR A 22 16.42 -20.25 8.06
C THR A 22 14.95 -20.63 8.15
N GLY A 23 14.55 -21.80 7.65
CA GLY A 23 13.16 -22.29 7.74
C GLY A 23 12.74 -22.76 9.14
N ARG A 24 13.69 -23.02 10.06
CA ARG A 24 13.41 -23.34 11.46
C ARG A 24 13.37 -22.10 12.35
N LEU A 25 14.07 -21.05 11.95
CA LEU A 25 14.03 -19.73 12.58
C LEU A 25 12.70 -19.06 12.19
N GLN A 26 11.62 -19.36 12.92
CA GLN A 26 10.30 -18.72 12.84
C GLN A 26 10.38 -17.27 13.34
N VAL A 27 11.23 -16.44 12.72
CA VAL A 27 11.53 -15.05 13.11
C VAL A 27 10.46 -14.09 12.57
N THR A 28 9.50 -14.59 11.78
CA THR A 28 8.35 -13.80 11.32
C THR A 28 7.15 -14.16 12.18
N GLU A 29 6.68 -13.21 12.99
CA GLU A 29 5.38 -13.28 13.64
C GLU A 29 4.28 -13.41 12.58
N GLU A 30 3.42 -14.42 12.71
CA GLU A 30 2.29 -14.62 11.80
C GLU A 30 1.26 -13.50 12.00
N SER A 31 1.11 -12.63 11.00
CA SER A 31 0.11 -11.55 11.04
C SER A 31 -1.27 -12.13 10.78
N SER A 32 -1.98 -12.48 11.85
CA SER A 32 -3.37 -12.94 11.78
C SER A 32 -4.33 -11.77 12.02
N ALA A 33 -5.15 -11.44 11.03
CA ALA A 33 -6.18 -10.42 11.17
C ALA A 33 -7.30 -10.94 12.09
N ARG A 34 -7.60 -10.18 13.16
CA ARG A 34 -8.75 -10.44 14.05
C ARG A 34 -10.05 -10.35 13.23
N PRO A 35 -10.90 -11.39 13.19
CA PRO A 35 -12.20 -11.30 12.54
C PRO A 35 -13.02 -10.17 13.19
N ALA A 36 -13.57 -9.29 12.37
CA ALA A 36 -14.50 -8.27 12.84
C ALA A 36 -15.78 -8.95 13.36
N PRO A 37 -16.39 -8.47 14.44
CA PRO A 37 -17.66 -9.01 14.91
C PRO A 37 -18.74 -8.87 13.81
N GLU A 38 -19.29 -10.00 13.38
CA GLU A 38 -20.39 -10.10 12.43
C GLU A 38 -21.73 -9.70 13.07
N THR A 39 -21.87 -8.48 13.58
CA THR A 39 -23.21 -7.94 13.87
C THR A 39 -23.22 -6.41 13.90
N VAL A 40 -22.99 -5.79 12.74
CA VAL A 40 -23.66 -4.52 12.47
C VAL A 40 -24.92 -4.87 11.71
N GLN A 41 -25.98 -5.21 12.43
CA GLN A 41 -27.32 -5.25 11.87
C GLN A 41 -27.59 -3.85 11.33
N ARG A 42 -27.49 -3.66 10.01
CA ARG A 42 -27.87 -2.41 9.37
C ARG A 42 -29.39 -2.33 9.44
N SER A 43 -29.90 -1.86 10.57
CA SER A 43 -31.26 -1.34 10.63
C SER A 43 -31.31 -0.20 9.64
N ALA A 44 -31.91 -0.44 8.48
CA ALA A 44 -32.34 0.62 7.60
C ALA A 44 -33.48 1.33 8.34
N THR A 45 -33.12 2.19 9.30
CA THR A 45 -34.05 3.18 9.84
C THR A 45 -34.47 3.99 8.64
N ALA A 46 -35.75 3.89 8.26
CA ALA A 46 -36.34 4.79 7.28
C ALA A 46 -35.99 6.21 7.76
N VAL A 47 -35.17 6.91 6.98
CA VAL A 47 -34.74 8.25 7.31
C VAL A 47 -36.02 9.07 7.26
N ALA A 48 -36.58 9.39 8.43
CA ALA A 48 -37.65 10.36 8.51
C ALA A 48 -37.16 11.59 7.75
N SER A 49 -38.00 12.17 6.89
CA SER A 49 -37.70 13.43 6.22
C SER A 49 -37.56 14.49 7.29
N VAL A 50 -36.35 14.64 7.83
CA VAL A 50 -35.99 15.72 8.72
C VAL A 50 -36.06 16.97 7.88
N SER A 51 -36.84 17.96 8.32
CA SER A 51 -36.74 19.31 7.78
C SER A 51 -35.38 19.84 8.21
N LEU A 52 -34.38 19.74 7.33
CA LEU A 52 -33.07 20.32 7.60
C LEU A 52 -33.20 21.85 7.57
N PRO A 53 -32.42 22.57 8.40
CA PRO A 53 -32.32 24.03 8.28
C PRO A 53 -31.84 24.43 6.88
N ASP A 54 -32.39 25.52 6.36
CA ASP A 54 -31.90 26.13 5.12
C ASP A 54 -30.65 26.96 5.42
N PHE A 55 -29.56 26.64 4.72
CA PHE A 55 -28.28 27.34 4.83
C PHE A 55 -27.95 28.17 3.57
N SER A 56 -28.93 28.37 2.68
CA SER A 56 -28.76 29.10 1.42
C SER A 56 -28.23 30.52 1.63
N ASP A 57 -28.69 31.22 2.67
CA ASP A 57 -28.20 32.57 3.00
C ASP A 57 -26.75 32.59 3.46
N VAL A 58 -26.35 31.59 4.26
CA VAL A 58 -24.96 31.44 4.72
C VAL A 58 -24.06 31.11 3.53
N ALA A 59 -24.51 30.23 2.63
CA ALA A 59 -23.80 29.91 1.40
C ALA A 59 -23.68 31.15 0.50
N ALA A 60 -24.77 31.90 0.29
CA ALA A 60 -24.81 33.11 -0.52
C ALA A 60 -23.84 34.19 -0.01
N ALA A 61 -23.76 34.38 1.31
CA ALA A 61 -22.83 35.31 1.94
C ALA A 61 -21.35 34.93 1.73
N ARG A 62 -21.05 33.66 1.42
CA ARG A 62 -19.69 33.14 1.20
C ARG A 62 -19.27 33.06 -0.26
N ILE A 63 -20.21 33.17 -1.21
CA ILE A 63 -19.91 33.15 -2.66
C ILE A 63 -18.77 34.11 -3.04
N PRO A 64 -18.70 35.37 -2.54
CA PRO A 64 -17.61 36.29 -2.91
C PRO A 64 -16.21 35.83 -2.48
N SER A 65 -16.10 34.89 -1.53
CA SER A 65 -14.82 34.33 -1.09
C SER A 65 -14.30 33.20 -1.97
N VAL A 66 -15.10 32.71 -2.93
CA VAL A 66 -14.74 31.61 -3.82
C VAL A 66 -14.17 32.18 -5.11
N ILE A 67 -12.92 31.84 -5.43
CA ILE A 67 -12.30 32.18 -6.70
C ILE A 67 -12.11 30.93 -7.56
N ASN A 68 -12.26 31.08 -8.88
CA ASN A 68 -11.94 30.03 -9.84
C ASN A 68 -10.45 30.14 -10.21
N ILE A 69 -9.73 29.02 -10.09
CA ILE A 69 -8.33 28.91 -10.49
C ILE A 69 -8.27 28.05 -11.75
N SER A 70 -7.97 28.68 -12.88
CA SER A 70 -7.71 28.01 -14.15
C SER A 70 -6.23 28.09 -14.50
N SER A 71 -5.59 26.95 -14.72
CA SER A 71 -4.21 26.89 -15.20
C SER A 71 -4.18 26.96 -16.73
N GLN A 72 -3.38 27.85 -17.29
CA GLN A 72 -3.18 27.94 -18.75
C GLN A 72 -2.18 26.89 -19.26
N THR A 73 -1.22 26.52 -18.40
CA THR A 73 -0.16 25.57 -18.74
C THR A 73 0.03 24.60 -17.59
N VAL A 74 0.04 23.30 -17.90
CA VAL A 74 0.42 22.26 -16.95
C VAL A 74 1.87 21.89 -17.23
N GLU A 75 2.78 22.50 -16.49
CA GLU A 75 4.20 22.11 -16.47
C GLU A 75 4.30 20.78 -15.71
N ARG A 76 4.19 19.65 -16.43
CA ARG A 76 4.56 18.34 -15.89
C ARG A 76 6.07 18.36 -15.70
N ARG A 77 6.52 18.73 -14.49
CA ARG A 77 7.87 18.39 -14.08
C ARG A 77 7.96 16.87 -14.15
N SER A 78 8.96 16.37 -14.87
CA SER A 78 9.37 14.98 -14.74
C SER A 78 9.80 14.81 -13.27
N THR A 79 8.86 14.40 -12.43
CA THR A 79 9.20 13.90 -11.10
C THR A 79 10.12 12.72 -11.38
N SER A 80 11.37 12.91 -10.97
CA SER A 80 12.44 11.93 -10.81
C SER A 80 11.95 10.47 -10.86
N PRO A 81 12.63 9.59 -11.59
CA PRO A 81 12.00 8.48 -12.27
C PRO A 81 11.25 7.58 -11.30
N PHE A 82 9.91 7.63 -11.34
CA PHE A 82 9.05 6.74 -10.57
C PHE A 82 9.42 5.26 -10.77
N PHE A 83 9.99 4.93 -11.92
CA PHE A 83 10.40 3.57 -12.30
C PHE A 83 11.88 3.26 -12.03
N ASN A 84 12.64 4.16 -11.41
CA ASN A 84 14.07 3.96 -11.09
C ASN A 84 14.46 4.59 -9.73
N ASP A 85 13.50 4.71 -8.82
CA ASP A 85 13.70 5.16 -7.46
C ASP A 85 14.04 3.95 -6.55
N PRO A 86 15.15 3.96 -5.78
CA PRO A 86 15.50 2.91 -4.82
C PRO A 86 14.41 2.60 -3.79
N PHE A 87 13.65 3.61 -3.36
CA PHE A 87 12.51 3.45 -2.45
C PHE A 87 11.37 2.71 -3.16
N PHE A 88 10.93 3.17 -4.33
CA PHE A 88 9.90 2.48 -5.11
C PHE A 88 10.27 1.03 -5.44
N ASN A 89 11.53 0.77 -5.85
CA ASN A 89 12.01 -0.59 -6.13
C ASN A 89 11.99 -1.49 -4.90
N TYR A 90 12.24 -0.95 -3.71
CA TYR A 90 12.18 -1.69 -2.45
C TYR A 90 10.75 -2.12 -2.09
N PHE A 91 9.76 -1.26 -2.35
CA PHE A 91 8.37 -1.53 -1.97
C PHE A 91 7.53 -2.22 -3.07
N PHE A 92 7.81 -1.95 -4.34
CA PHE A 92 6.92 -2.31 -5.45
C PHE A 92 7.59 -3.13 -6.56
N GLY A 93 8.93 -3.23 -6.59
CA GLY A 93 9.66 -4.00 -7.61
C GLY A 93 9.67 -3.37 -9.01
N ASN A 94 10.29 -4.06 -9.97
CA ASN A 94 10.61 -3.56 -11.31
C ASN A 94 9.58 -3.92 -12.40
N GLU A 95 8.26 -3.91 -12.12
CA GLU A 95 7.25 -4.22 -13.13
C GLU A 95 6.52 -2.96 -13.65
N PRO A 96 6.99 -2.33 -14.73
CA PRO A 96 6.37 -1.11 -15.28
C PRO A 96 5.18 -1.37 -16.23
N ASN A 97 4.63 -2.60 -16.31
CA ASN A 97 3.63 -2.96 -17.34
C ASN A 97 2.43 -3.77 -16.79
N LEU A 98 1.58 -3.13 -15.97
CA LEU A 98 0.19 -3.55 -15.74
C LEU A 98 -0.76 -2.45 -16.24
#